data_AF-A0A2R6NFT8-F1
#
_entry.id   AF-A0A2R6NFT8-F1
#
_cell.length_a   1.000
_cell.length_b   1.000
_cell.length_c   1.000
_cell.angle_alpha   90.00
_cell.angle_beta   90.00
_cell.angle_gamma   90.00
#
_symmetry.space_group_name_H-M   'P 1'
#
loop_
_entity.id
_entity.type
_entity.pdbx_description
1 polymer ?
#
loop_
_entity_poly.entity_id
_entity_poly.type
_entity_poly.pdbx_seq_one_letter_code
_entity_poly.pdbx_strand_id
1 'polypeptide(L)'
;MEVIWSVLTMVLASANNFQTLVVIRFFVGLAESTFYPAIQYVIGSWYKGEELAKRACIFHTASAIGPMFSGFLQTGAYNGLNGVHGLAGWRWLFIIDGIITIPIALLGFMIMPDLPSNTKPSVFYTKEQIEMAQRRMEKAGRKPPSHFTRAKVILQSITRSGHSLTSPYQVLGFFKTWHIYLLTPCE
;
A
#
# COMPACT_ATOMS: atom_id res chain seq x y z
N MET A 1 6.27 0.96 -6.33
CA MET A 1 4.81 0.98 -6.53
C MET A 1 4.25 2.37 -6.33
N GLU A 2 4.53 3.03 -5.20
CA GLU A 2 4.10 4.41 -4.93
C GLU A 2 4.40 5.41 -6.05
N VAL A 3 5.58 5.34 -6.68
CA VAL A 3 5.93 6.21 -7.83
C VAL A 3 4.98 5.99 -9.02
N ILE A 4 4.59 4.75 -9.30
CA ILE A 4 3.66 4.43 -10.39
C ILE A 4 2.28 4.98 -10.04
N TRP A 5 1.84 4.81 -8.80
CA TRP A 5 0.59 5.39 -8.30
C TRP A 5 0.57 6.91 -8.44
N SER A 6 1.63 7.62 -8.00
CA SER A 6 1.73 9.08 -8.12
C SER A 6 1.76 9.58 -9.57
N VAL A 7 2.40 8.84 -10.48
CA VAL A 7 2.39 9.18 -11.90
C VAL A 7 0.98 9.01 -12.48
N LEU A 8 0.29 7.93 -12.14
CA LEU A 8 -1.08 7.67 -12.59
C LEU A 8 -2.07 8.70 -12.04
N THR A 9 -1.92 9.18 -10.79
CA THR A 9 -2.78 10.23 -10.22
C THR A 9 -2.54 11.59 -10.87
N MET A 10 -1.30 11.93 -11.23
CA MET A 10 -1.03 13.13 -12.03
C MET A 10 -1.64 13.05 -13.45
N VAL A 11 -1.58 11.87 -14.08
CA VAL A 11 -2.22 11.65 -15.39
C VAL A 11 -3.75 11.74 -15.27
N LEU A 12 -4.33 11.27 -14.17
CA LEU A 12 -5.76 11.41 -13.87
C LEU A 12 -6.19 12.88 -13.83
N ALA A 13 -5.35 13.77 -13.30
CA ALA A 13 -5.62 15.20 -13.26
C ALA A 13 -5.68 15.86 -14.65
N SER A 14 -5.14 15.23 -15.70
CA SER A 14 -5.16 15.73 -17.09
C SER A 14 -6.33 15.17 -17.92
N ALA A 15 -6.96 14.08 -17.47
CA ALA A 15 -8.02 13.40 -18.20
C ALA A 15 -9.30 14.24 -18.33
N ASN A 16 -9.81 14.39 -19.56
CA ASN A 16 -11.05 15.12 -19.86
C ASN A 16 -12.22 14.20 -20.26
N ASN A 17 -11.96 12.90 -20.47
CA ASN A 17 -12.95 11.92 -20.91
C ASN A 17 -13.32 10.94 -19.80
N PHE A 18 -14.61 10.63 -19.66
CA PHE A 18 -15.11 9.67 -18.66
C PHE A 18 -14.49 8.28 -18.79
N GLN A 19 -14.40 7.76 -20.03
CA GLN A 19 -13.76 6.47 -20.29
C GLN A 19 -12.30 6.44 -19.84
N THR A 20 -11.55 7.52 -20.10
CA THR A 20 -10.15 7.66 -19.67
C THR A 20 -10.02 7.68 -18.14
N LEU A 21 -10.93 8.35 -17.43
CA LEU A 21 -10.97 8.36 -15.96
C LEU A 21 -11.17 6.95 -15.37
N VAL A 22 -12.07 6.16 -15.96
CA VAL A 22 -12.35 4.79 -15.51
C VAL A 22 -11.13 3.88 -15.73
N VAL A 23 -10.49 3.97 -16.89
CA VAL A 23 -9.28 3.18 -17.21
C VAL A 23 -8.13 3.52 -16.26
N ILE A 24 -7.87 4.81 -16.01
CA ILE A 24 -6.80 5.22 -15.09
C ILE A 24 -7.11 4.72 -13.67
N ARG A 25 -8.36 4.83 -13.20
CA ARG A 25 -8.76 4.30 -11.89
C ARG A 25 -8.53 2.80 -11.74
N PHE A 26 -8.75 2.03 -12.79
CA PHE A 26 -8.45 0.59 -12.77
C PHE A 26 -6.96 0.33 -12.52
N PHE A 27 -6.07 1.04 -13.22
CA PHE A 27 -4.62 0.89 -13.02
C PHE A 27 -4.14 1.39 -11.66
N VAL A 28 -4.75 2.46 -11.14
CA VAL A 28 -4.49 2.96 -9.79
C VAL A 28 -4.85 1.91 -8.75
N GLY A 29 -6.03 1.30 -8.84
CA GLY A 29 -6.46 0.24 -7.91
C GLY A 29 -5.57 -0.99 -7.97
N LEU A 30 -5.09 -1.37 -9.17
CA LEU A 30 -4.14 -2.48 -9.34
C LEU A 30 -2.78 -2.19 -8.68
N ALA A 31 -2.30 -0.94 -8.77
CA ALA A 31 -1.06 -0.53 -8.12
C ALA A 31 -1.21 -0.54 -6.59
N GLU A 32 -2.35 -0.06 -6.08
CA GLU A 32 -2.61 0.07 -4.65
C GLU A 32 -2.80 -1.28 -3.94
N SER A 33 -3.43 -2.27 -4.60
CA SER A 33 -3.73 -3.56 -3.98
C SER A 33 -2.49 -4.33 -3.50
N THR A 34 -1.33 -4.06 -4.09
CA THR A 34 -0.06 -4.75 -3.75
C THR A 34 0.59 -4.19 -2.49
N PHE A 35 0.25 -2.96 -2.09
CA PHE A 35 0.90 -2.25 -0.98
C PHE A 35 0.61 -2.89 0.38
N TYR A 36 -0.66 -3.18 0.65
CA TYR A 36 -1.09 -3.76 1.93
C TYR A 36 -0.42 -5.11 2.26
N PRO A 37 -0.43 -6.13 1.39
CA PRO A 37 0.26 -7.39 1.66
C PRO A 37 1.79 -7.23 1.71
N ALA A 38 2.38 -6.29 0.96
CA ALA A 38 3.82 -6.03 0.99
C ALA A 38 4.27 -5.51 2.35
N ILE A 39 3.57 -4.54 2.93
CA ILE A 39 3.91 -4.00 4.25
C ILE A 39 3.74 -5.05 5.34
N GLN A 40 2.62 -5.78 5.33
CA GLN A 40 2.38 -6.84 6.32
C GLN A 40 3.45 -7.94 6.24
N TYR A 41 3.93 -8.25 5.04
CA TYR A 41 5.05 -9.17 4.85
C TYR A 41 6.34 -8.64 5.46
N VAL A 42 6.68 -7.37 5.23
CA VAL A 42 7.90 -6.76 5.79
C VAL A 42 7.83 -6.69 7.30
N ILE A 43 6.74 -6.18 7.89
CA ILE A 43 6.59 -6.11 9.35
C ILE A 43 6.65 -7.53 9.96
N GLY A 44 6.00 -8.52 9.33
CA GLY A 44 6.03 -9.92 9.76
C GLY A 44 7.37 -10.64 9.58
N SER A 45 8.34 -10.02 8.90
CA SER A 45 9.71 -10.54 8.74
C SER A 45 10.68 -10.00 9.79
N TRP A 46 10.40 -8.82 10.36
CA TRP A 46 11.26 -8.13 11.32
C TRP A 46 10.81 -8.26 12.79
N TYR A 47 9.55 -8.64 13.04
CA TYR A 47 8.98 -8.66 14.39
C TYR A 47 8.38 -10.02 14.79
N LYS A 48 8.36 -10.28 16.11
CA LYS A 48 7.72 -11.46 16.72
C LYS A 48 6.20 -11.31 16.75
N GLY A 49 5.47 -12.42 16.80
CA GLY A 49 4.00 -12.43 16.79
C GLY A 49 3.35 -11.57 17.90
N GLU A 50 3.92 -11.58 19.10
CA GLU A 50 3.45 -10.79 20.24
C GLU A 50 3.64 -9.27 20.05
N GLU A 51 4.72 -8.87 19.37
CA GLU A 51 5.03 -7.45 19.10
C GLU A 51 4.35 -6.94 17.81
N LEU A 52 3.97 -7.87 16.92
CA LEU A 52 3.41 -7.60 15.60
C LEU A 52 2.05 -6.89 15.70
N ALA A 53 1.17 -7.37 16.57
CA ALA A 53 -0.18 -6.84 16.72
C ALA A 53 -0.17 -5.35 17.09
N LYS A 54 0.64 -4.96 18.08
CA LYS A 54 0.76 -3.55 18.51
C LYS A 54 1.25 -2.64 17.38
N ARG A 55 2.24 -3.09 16.60
CA ARG A 55 2.80 -2.31 15.48
C ARG A 55 1.82 -2.22 14.30
N ALA A 56 1.10 -3.30 14.00
CA ALA A 56 0.07 -3.31 12.98
C ALA A 56 -1.07 -2.35 13.34
N CYS A 57 -1.49 -2.30 14.62
CA CYS A 57 -2.50 -1.35 15.08
C CYS A 57 -2.05 0.11 14.87
N ILE A 58 -0.79 0.45 15.17
CA ILE A 58 -0.26 1.81 14.94
C ILE A 58 -0.32 2.17 13.45
N PHE A 59 0.05 1.24 12.57
CA PHE A 59 -0.05 1.42 11.11
C PHE A 59 -1.50 1.65 10.66
N HIS A 60 -2.44 0.86 11.18
CA HIS A 60 -3.87 1.03 10.88
C HIS A 60 -4.42 2.36 11.37
N THR A 61 -4.01 2.83 12.55
CA THR A 61 -4.40 4.15 13.06
C THR A 61 -3.89 5.26 12.13
N ALA A 62 -2.64 5.19 11.66
CA ALA A 62 -2.11 6.14 10.68
C ALA A 62 -2.89 6.13 9.37
N SER A 63 -3.29 4.94 8.89
CA SER A 63 -4.12 4.79 7.68
C SER A 63 -5.51 5.42 7.84
N ALA A 64 -6.09 5.46 9.05
CA ALA A 64 -7.36 6.13 9.30
C ALA A 64 -7.22 7.65 9.43
N ILE A 65 -6.07 8.11 9.93
CA ILE A 65 -5.76 9.54 10.09
C ILE A 65 -5.49 10.23 8.75
N GLY A 66 -4.87 9.55 7.78
CA GLY A 66 -4.55 10.12 6.46
C GLY A 66 -5.77 10.72 5.73
N PRO A 67 -6.87 9.96 5.55
CA PRO A 67 -8.10 10.47 4.93
C PRO A 67 -8.72 11.67 5.66
N MET A 68 -8.56 11.75 6.99
CA MET A 68 -9.05 12.88 7.79
C MET A 68 -8.38 14.18 7.36
N PHE A 69 -7.07 14.17 7.13
CA PHE A 69 -6.33 15.35 6.63
C PHE A 69 -6.62 15.64 5.16
N SER A 70 -6.87 14.60 4.34
CA SER A 70 -7.21 14.76 2.93
C SER A 70 -8.47 15.62 2.71
N GLY A 71 -9.49 15.49 3.56
CA GLY A 71 -10.70 16.30 3.49
C GLY A 71 -10.46 17.80 3.74
N PHE A 72 -9.58 18.13 4.69
CA PHE A 72 -9.18 19.52 4.95
C PHE A 72 -8.37 20.11 3.79
N LEU A 73 -7.43 19.33 3.24
CA LEU A 73 -6.65 19.71 2.06
C LEU A 73 -7.54 19.92 0.83
N GLN A 74 -8.55 19.07 0.64
CA GLN A 74 -9.51 19.19 -0.46
C GLN A 74 -10.34 20.48 -0.34
N THR A 75 -10.81 20.81 0.86
CA THR A 75 -11.53 22.07 1.12
C THR A 75 -10.63 23.29 0.88
N GLY A 76 -9.38 23.24 1.34
CA GLY A 76 -8.40 24.31 1.11
C GLY A 76 -8.07 24.51 -0.36
N ALA A 77 -7.85 23.43 -1.12
CA ALA A 77 -7.59 23.47 -2.55
C ALA A 77 -8.80 24.00 -3.35
N TYR A 78 -10.01 23.61 -2.96
CA TYR A 78 -11.23 24.08 -3.60
C TYR A 78 -11.47 25.59 -3.37
N ASN A 79 -11.20 26.10 -2.17
CA ASN A 79 -11.40 27.53 -1.87
C ASN A 79 -10.26 28.41 -2.40
N GLY A 80 -9.02 27.91 -2.46
CA GLY A 80 -7.84 28.69 -2.83
C GLY A 80 -7.40 28.61 -4.30
N LEU A 81 -7.72 27.52 -5.02
CA LEU A 81 -7.20 27.26 -6.37
C LEU A 81 -8.29 27.05 -7.44
N ASN A 82 -9.57 27.27 -7.11
CA ASN A 82 -10.63 27.13 -8.09
C ASN A 82 -10.55 28.24 -9.15
N GLY A 83 -10.31 27.86 -10.41
CA GLY A 83 -10.14 28.80 -11.53
C GLY A 83 -8.69 29.23 -11.79
N VAL A 84 -7.73 28.83 -10.94
CA VAL A 84 -6.31 29.09 -11.18
C VAL A 84 -5.83 28.24 -12.36
N HIS A 85 -5.32 28.89 -13.40
CA HIS A 85 -4.96 28.27 -14.71
C HIS A 85 -6.12 27.58 -15.45
N GLY A 86 -7.37 27.93 -15.17
CA GLY A 86 -8.55 27.34 -15.83
C GLY A 86 -8.84 25.89 -15.43
N LEU A 87 -8.18 25.38 -14.38
CA LEU A 87 -8.38 24.04 -13.85
C LEU A 87 -9.32 24.07 -12.65
N ALA A 88 -10.21 23.08 -12.58
CA ALA A 88 -11.08 22.90 -11.41
C ALA A 88 -10.24 22.52 -10.18
N GLY A 89 -10.63 23.03 -8.99
CA GLY A 89 -9.86 22.84 -7.75
C GLY A 89 -9.57 21.37 -7.38
N TRP A 90 -10.42 20.43 -7.80
CA TRP A 90 -10.19 18.99 -7.60
C TRP A 90 -8.99 18.45 -8.40
N ARG A 91 -8.69 19.03 -9.57
CA ARG A 91 -7.55 18.63 -10.42
C ARG A 91 -6.23 19.05 -9.78
N TRP A 92 -6.21 20.24 -9.19
CA TRP A 92 -5.07 20.74 -8.41
C TRP A 92 -4.73 19.85 -7.22
N LEU A 93 -5.74 19.29 -6.55
CA LEU A 93 -5.50 18.36 -5.44
C LEU A 93 -4.70 17.13 -5.89
N PHE A 94 -5.07 16.52 -7.03
CA PHE A 94 -4.34 15.35 -7.56
C PHE A 94 -2.91 15.69 -8.02
N ILE A 95 -2.69 16.90 -8.53
CA ILE A 95 -1.34 17.37 -8.92
C ILE A 95 -0.47 17.59 -7.68
N ILE A 96 -1.00 18.28 -6.66
CA ILE A 96 -0.27 18.55 -5.42
C ILE A 96 0.07 17.24 -4.71
N ASP A 97 -0.90 16.32 -4.63
CA ASP A 97 -0.73 15.00 -4.03
C ASP A 97 0.35 14.16 -4.74
N GLY A 98 0.36 14.15 -6.09
CA GLY A 98 1.43 13.51 -6.85
C GLY A 98 2.82 14.11 -6.59
N ILE A 99 2.93 15.44 -6.54
CA ILE A 99 4.21 16.14 -6.32
C ILE A 99 4.78 15.87 -4.92
N ILE A 100 3.95 15.87 -3.87
CA ILE A 100 4.43 15.57 -2.51
C ILE A 100 4.77 14.09 -2.33
N THR A 101 4.10 13.19 -3.04
CA THR A 101 4.26 11.75 -2.85
C THR A 101 5.54 11.22 -3.50
N ILE A 102 5.97 11.76 -4.65
CA ILE A 102 7.21 11.36 -5.33
C ILE A 102 8.47 11.44 -4.44
N PRO A 103 8.78 12.57 -3.77
CA PRO A 103 9.94 12.65 -2.89
C PRO A 103 9.79 11.76 -1.65
N ILE A 104 8.59 11.63 -1.11
CA ILE A 104 8.31 10.72 0.03
C ILE A 104 8.55 9.26 -0.39
N ALA A 105 8.12 8.87 -1.58
CA ALA A 105 8.35 7.54 -2.12
C ALA A 105 9.83 7.27 -2.37
N LEU A 106 10.58 8.28 -2.85
CA LEU A 106 12.03 8.17 -3.05
C LEU A 106 12.78 8.03 -1.72
N LEU A 107 12.39 8.82 -0.71
CA LEU A 107 12.92 8.68 0.65
C LEU A 107 12.56 7.33 1.26
N GLY A 108 11.33 6.86 1.04
CA GLY A 108 10.87 5.53 1.45
C GLY A 108 11.71 4.42 0.84
N PHE A 109 12.05 4.53 -0.45
CA PHE A 109 12.93 3.58 -1.13
C PHE A 109 14.34 3.55 -0.53
N MET A 110 14.85 4.69 -0.05
CA MET A 110 16.18 4.77 0.57
C MET A 110 16.20 4.25 2.02
N ILE A 111 15.11 4.44 2.77
CA ILE A 111 15.01 4.11 4.20
C ILE A 111 14.56 2.65 4.41
N MET A 112 13.71 2.11 3.53
CA MET A 112 13.09 0.80 3.73
C MET A 112 14.15 -0.31 3.65
N PRO A 113 14.42 -1.04 4.75
CA PRO A 113 15.37 -2.14 4.72
C PRO A 113 14.76 -3.35 4.00
N ASP A 114 15.55 -3.99 3.15
CA ASP A 114 15.26 -5.33 2.66
C ASP A 114 15.13 -6.34 3.82
N LEU A 115 14.62 -7.55 3.54
CA LEU A 115 14.47 -8.63 4.53
C LEU A 115 15.70 -8.77 5.43
N PRO A 116 15.56 -9.10 6.73
CA PRO A 116 16.68 -9.19 7.67
C PRO A 116 17.78 -10.16 7.22
N SER A 117 17.50 -11.11 6.32
CA SER A 117 18.47 -12.03 5.72
C SER A 117 19.27 -11.47 4.53
N ASN A 118 18.84 -10.37 3.92
CA ASN A 118 19.47 -9.74 2.75
C ASN A 118 19.76 -8.23 2.96
N THR A 119 19.48 -7.68 4.14
CA THR A 119 19.71 -6.27 4.45
C THR A 119 21.21 -5.97 4.40
N LYS A 120 21.61 -5.13 3.44
CA LYS A 120 22.94 -4.54 3.41
C LYS A 120 23.05 -3.51 4.55
N PRO A 121 24.22 -3.36 5.19
CA PRO A 121 24.40 -2.32 6.21
C PRO A 121 24.14 -0.96 5.57
N SER A 122 23.15 -0.23 6.10
CA SER A 122 22.80 1.12 5.63
C SER A 122 22.99 2.13 6.77
N VAL A 123 22.89 3.42 6.46
CA VAL A 123 23.03 4.53 7.42
C VAL A 123 22.09 4.39 8.63
N PHE A 124 20.99 3.65 8.50
CA PHE A 124 19.99 3.45 9.55
C PHE A 124 20.14 2.15 10.34
N TYR A 125 20.92 1.18 9.85
CA TYR A 125 21.03 -0.15 10.47
C TYR A 125 22.49 -0.57 10.59
N THR A 126 23.00 -0.58 11.84
CA THR A 126 24.33 -1.12 12.15
C THR A 126 24.32 -2.65 11.97
N LYS A 127 25.44 -3.22 11.50
CA LYS A 127 25.60 -4.69 11.35
C LYS A 127 25.19 -5.47 12.60
N GLU A 128 25.56 -4.96 13.78
CA GLU A 128 25.22 -5.55 15.08
C GLU A 128 23.70 -5.61 15.33
N GLN A 129 22.95 -4.60 14.90
CA GLN A 129 21.49 -4.55 15.05
C GLN A 129 20.80 -5.56 14.12
N ILE A 130 21.32 -5.73 12.91
CA ILE A 130 20.84 -6.71 11.94
C ILE A 130 21.08 -8.13 12.46
N GLU A 131 22.27 -8.43 12.96
CA GLU A 131 22.59 -9.73 13.56
C GLU A 131 21.78 -10.02 14.83
N MET A 132 21.52 -9.00 15.66
CA MET A 132 20.64 -9.14 16.82
C MET A 132 19.20 -9.44 16.39
N ALA A 133 18.71 -8.80 15.33
CA ALA A 133 17.39 -9.07 14.77
C ALA A 133 17.31 -10.49 14.19
N GLN A 134 18.32 -10.94 13.43
CA GLN A 134 18.39 -12.31 12.90
C GLN A 134 18.36 -13.36 14.02
N ARG A 135 19.19 -13.19 15.06
CA ARG A 135 19.19 -14.07 16.25
C ARG A 135 17.84 -14.10 16.96
N ARG A 136 17.13 -12.97 17.02
CA ARG A 136 15.77 -12.89 17.60
C ARG A 136 14.75 -13.65 16.77
N MET A 137 14.84 -13.58 15.44
CA MET A 137 13.93 -14.28 14.52
C MET A 137 14.20 -15.79 14.47
N GLU A 138 15.45 -16.20 14.57
CA GLU A 138 15.84 -17.62 14.69
C GLU A 138 15.29 -18.24 15.99
N LYS A 139 15.42 -17.54 17.13
CA LYS A 139 14.81 -17.94 18.40
C LYS A 139 13.28 -18.01 18.34
N ALA A 140 12.64 -17.24 17.45
CA ALA A 140 11.20 -17.30 17.21
C ALA A 140 10.80 -18.43 16.23
N GLY A 141 11.75 -19.27 15.78
CA GLY A 141 11.50 -20.41 14.90
C GLY A 141 11.19 -20.06 13.45
N ARG A 142 11.48 -18.82 13.00
CA ARG A 142 11.16 -18.36 11.64
C ARG A 142 12.25 -18.82 10.67
N LYS A 143 11.97 -19.81 9.83
CA LYS A 143 12.92 -20.25 8.79
C LYS A 143 13.14 -19.13 7.76
N PRO A 144 14.38 -18.87 7.32
CA PRO A 144 14.65 -17.89 6.26
C PRO A 144 13.90 -18.30 4.98
N PRO A 145 13.53 -17.34 4.11
CA PRO A 145 12.80 -17.63 2.88
C PRO A 145 13.57 -18.63 2.02
N SER A 146 13.03 -19.84 1.86
CA SER A 146 13.62 -20.87 1.01
C SER A 146 13.41 -20.53 -0.46
N HIS A 147 14.40 -20.79 -1.32
CA HIS A 147 14.34 -20.60 -2.76
C HIS A 147 13.01 -21.07 -3.38
N PHE A 148 12.37 -20.19 -4.17
CA PHE A 148 11.12 -20.48 -4.87
C PHE A 148 11.35 -21.52 -5.97
N THR A 149 11.03 -22.78 -5.69
CA THR A 149 10.95 -23.84 -6.71
C THR A 149 9.50 -23.94 -7.18
N ARG A 150 9.23 -23.86 -8.50
CA ARG A 150 7.87 -23.91 -9.07
C ARG A 150 7.05 -25.12 -8.58
N ALA A 151 7.71 -26.25 -8.32
CA ALA A 151 7.10 -27.46 -7.74
C ALA A 151 6.51 -27.24 -6.34
N LYS A 152 7.13 -26.40 -5.50
CA LYS A 152 6.68 -26.11 -4.12
C LYS A 152 5.42 -25.23 -4.10
N VAL A 153 5.30 -24.33 -5.08
CA VAL A 153 4.11 -23.49 -5.26
C VAL A 153 2.92 -24.32 -5.74
N ILE A 154 3.14 -25.23 -6.69
CA ILE A 154 2.10 -26.14 -7.21
C ILE A 154 1.65 -27.12 -6.10
N LEU A 155 2.59 -27.68 -5.33
CA LEU A 155 2.26 -28.54 -4.19
C LEU A 155 1.51 -27.78 -3.09
N GLN A 156 1.94 -26.56 -2.74
CA GLN A 156 1.23 -25.74 -1.75
C GLN A 156 -0.13 -25.25 -2.26
N SER A 157 -0.31 -24.95 -3.55
CA SER A 157 -1.61 -24.60 -4.09
C SER A 157 -2.57 -25.78 -4.03
N ILE A 158 -2.08 -27.01 -4.28
CA ILE A 158 -2.90 -28.23 -4.19
C ILE A 158 -3.28 -28.53 -2.72
N THR A 159 -2.33 -28.42 -1.77
CA THR A 159 -2.62 -28.65 -0.33
C THR A 159 -3.53 -27.58 0.28
N ARG A 160 -3.44 -26.32 -0.20
CA ARG A 160 -4.24 -25.20 0.32
C ARG A 160 -5.62 -25.09 -0.35
N SER A 161 -5.80 -25.70 -1.53
CA SER A 161 -7.08 -25.75 -2.24
C SER A 161 -8.18 -26.53 -1.49
N GLY A 162 -7.81 -27.34 -0.48
CA GLY A 162 -8.76 -28.06 0.36
C GLY A 162 -9.46 -27.24 1.45
N HIS A 163 -9.04 -25.98 1.73
CA HIS A 163 -9.52 -25.31 2.95
C HIS A 163 -9.87 -23.80 2.91
N SER A 164 -9.85 -23.08 1.78
CA SER A 164 -10.31 -21.67 1.82
C SER A 164 -10.62 -21.00 0.47
N LEU A 165 -11.44 -21.58 -0.41
CA LEU A 165 -11.75 -20.92 -1.70
C LEU A 165 -13.20 -21.02 -2.18
N THR A 166 -14.16 -21.12 -1.25
CA THR A 166 -15.59 -21.19 -1.60
C THR A 166 -16.51 -20.35 -0.69
N SER A 167 -15.98 -19.32 -0.01
CA SER A 167 -16.84 -18.42 0.77
C SER A 167 -17.04 -17.08 0.05
N PRO A 168 -18.21 -16.83 -0.58
CA PRO A 168 -18.50 -15.58 -1.30
C PRO A 168 -18.39 -14.33 -0.42
N TYR A 169 -18.40 -14.49 0.91
CA TYR A 169 -18.35 -13.41 1.90
C TYR A 169 -17.00 -12.66 1.97
N GLN A 170 -15.86 -13.28 1.63
CA GLN A 170 -14.56 -12.58 1.66
C GLN A 170 -14.35 -11.66 0.45
N VAL A 171 -14.80 -12.08 -0.73
CA VAL A 171 -14.79 -11.25 -1.94
C VAL A 171 -15.78 -10.10 -1.79
N LEU A 172 -16.98 -10.38 -1.27
CA LEU A 172 -17.94 -9.34 -0.91
C LEU A 172 -17.40 -8.39 0.17
N GLY A 173 -16.63 -8.88 1.14
CA GLY A 173 -15.98 -8.04 2.15
C GLY A 173 -14.99 -7.04 1.55
N PHE A 174 -14.16 -7.48 0.59
CA PHE A 174 -13.26 -6.61 -0.17
C PHE A 174 -14.04 -5.50 -0.90
N PHE A 175 -15.16 -5.81 -1.57
CA PHE A 175 -15.97 -4.78 -2.23
C PHE A 175 -16.75 -3.87 -1.24
N LYS A 176 -17.19 -4.42 -0.10
CA LYS A 176 -17.97 -3.71 0.92
C LYS A 176 -17.12 -2.69 1.69
N THR A 177 -15.83 -2.98 1.92
CA THR A 177 -14.87 -2.07 2.56
C THR A 177 -14.51 -0.87 1.67
N TRP A 178 -14.63 -1.01 0.35
CA TRP A 178 -14.23 0.01 -0.62
C TRP A 178 -15.32 1.01 -1.01
N HIS A 179 -16.47 1.04 -0.32
CA HIS A 179 -17.55 2.02 -0.53
C HIS A 179 -18.01 2.19 -2.01
N ILE A 180 -17.77 1.18 -2.86
CA ILE A 180 -18.21 1.19 -4.27
C ILE A 180 -19.75 1.15 -4.41
N TYR A 181 -20.46 0.74 -3.36
CA TYR A 181 -21.92 0.60 -3.36
C TYR A 181 -22.71 1.92 -3.24
N LEU A 182 -22.07 3.07 -3.05
CA LEU A 182 -22.77 4.37 -2.97
C LEU A 182 -23.04 5.03 -4.34
N LEU A 183 -22.65 4.40 -5.46
CA LEU A 183 -22.91 4.92 -6.81
C LEU A 183 -24.09 4.25 -7.53
N THR A 184 -24.97 3.55 -6.80
CA THR A 184 -26.28 3.23 -7.35
C THR A 184 -27.15 4.48 -7.18
N PRO A 185 -27.60 5.15 -8.27
CA PRO A 185 -28.57 6.20 -8.12
C PRO A 185 -29.83 5.58 -7.49
N CYS A 186 -30.18 6.01 -6.28
CA CYS A 186 -31.52 5.78 -5.77
C CYS A 186 -32.49 6.55 -6.67
N GLU A 187 -33.44 5.82 -7.24
CA GLU A 187 -34.71 6.37 -7.70
C GLU A 187 -35.46 7.05 -6.55
#